data_AF-A0A6H0ZM42-F1
#
_entry.id   AF-A0A6H0ZM42-F1
#
_cell.length_a   1.000
_cell.length_b   1.000
_cell.length_c   1.000
_cell.angle_alpha   90.00
_cell.angle_beta   90.00
_cell.angle_gamma   90.00
#
_symmetry.space_group_name_H-M   'P 1'
#
loop_
_entity.id
_entity.type
_entity.pdbx_description
1 polymer ?
#
loop_
_entity_poly.entity_id
_entity_poly.type
_entity_poly.pdbx_seq_one_letter_code
_entity_poly.pdbx_strand_id
1 'polypeptide(L)'
;MVGYLGKHTNLPSDSIGQTAQATVDRMWGPIPGVTVSAWNGRTVDVQPLYRPMHNGQPTVMPVLFDVPLDQPMTANGGMTFPIPVGTPVMLAPMMRAMDDWEEGGEATATDARAFHISSMRASISGGESLAHDIPSIDLENFHVRFNADGSFGLKGSPDGKLQIMGAEGDIVSLIADFMELVAGDELQINYGSSAGSGHALKNRSALTIIAAKIRGMVL
;
A
#
# COMPACT_ATOMS: atom_id res chain seq x y z
N MET A 1 -34.43 -20.65 -16.49
CA MET A 1 -35.88 -20.42 -16.71
C MET A 1 -36.61 -21.46 -15.89
N VAL A 2 -37.24 -21.06 -14.78
CA VAL A 2 -38.02 -21.94 -13.91
C VAL A 2 -39.45 -21.93 -14.45
N GLY A 3 -40.02 -23.09 -14.72
CA GLY A 3 -41.35 -23.23 -15.28
C GLY A 3 -42.15 -24.22 -14.46
N TYR A 4 -43.36 -23.82 -14.09
CA TYR A 4 -44.35 -24.70 -13.48
C TYR A 4 -44.55 -25.96 -14.33
N LEU A 5 -44.38 -27.15 -13.74
CA LEU A 5 -44.81 -28.40 -14.39
C LEU A 5 -46.36 -28.50 -14.43
N GLY A 6 -47.06 -27.73 -13.60
CA GLY A 6 -48.51 -27.62 -13.57
C GLY A 6 -48.98 -26.40 -12.75
N LYS A 7 -50.29 -26.14 -12.75
CA LYS A 7 -50.92 -24.89 -12.25
C LYS A 7 -50.55 -24.47 -10.82
N HIS A 8 -50.09 -25.40 -9.96
CA HIS A 8 -49.74 -25.15 -8.55
C HIS A 8 -48.52 -25.93 -8.04
N THR A 9 -47.81 -26.71 -8.88
CA THR A 9 -46.81 -27.68 -8.39
C THR A 9 -45.42 -27.30 -8.88
N ASN A 10 -44.54 -26.93 -7.93
CA ASN A 10 -43.10 -26.78 -8.16
C ASN A 10 -42.41 -28.11 -7.85
N LEU A 11 -41.36 -28.46 -8.62
CA LEU A 11 -40.51 -29.57 -8.21
C LEU A 11 -39.74 -29.16 -6.94
N PRO A 12 -39.59 -30.05 -5.94
CA PRO A 12 -38.76 -29.78 -4.76
C PRO A 12 -37.32 -29.35 -5.09
N SER A 13 -36.79 -29.78 -6.24
CA SER A 13 -35.49 -29.33 -6.75
C SER A 13 -35.44 -27.84 -7.08
N ASP A 14 -36.56 -27.26 -7.52
CA ASP A 14 -36.63 -25.85 -7.92
C ASP A 14 -36.69 -24.95 -6.69
N SER A 15 -37.40 -25.37 -5.63
CA SER A 15 -37.42 -24.64 -4.36
C SER A 15 -36.07 -24.71 -3.63
N ILE A 16 -35.38 -25.86 -3.71
CA ILE A 16 -34.01 -26.00 -3.21
C ILE A 16 -33.06 -25.11 -4.01
N GLY A 17 -33.14 -25.13 -5.34
CA GLY A 17 -32.33 -24.28 -6.22
C GLY A 17 -32.53 -22.78 -5.96
N GLN A 18 -33.77 -22.33 -5.77
CA GLN A 18 -34.06 -20.94 -5.42
C GLN A 18 -33.50 -20.56 -4.05
N THR A 19 -33.61 -21.44 -3.06
CA THR A 19 -33.07 -21.18 -1.71
C THR A 19 -31.54 -21.11 -1.73
N ALA A 20 -30.89 -22.00 -2.48
CA ALA A 20 -29.45 -21.99 -2.66
C ALA A 20 -28.99 -20.70 -3.36
N GLN A 21 -29.64 -20.31 -4.46
CA GLN A 21 -29.31 -19.07 -5.17
C GLN A 21 -29.51 -17.84 -4.28
N ALA A 22 -30.64 -17.75 -3.57
CA ALA A 22 -30.90 -16.66 -2.64
C ALA A 22 -29.90 -16.59 -1.48
N THR A 23 -29.28 -17.71 -1.11
CA THR A 23 -28.24 -17.76 -0.08
C THR A 23 -26.93 -17.20 -0.62
N VAL A 24 -26.53 -17.62 -1.83
CA VAL A 24 -25.32 -17.12 -2.50
C VAL A 24 -25.44 -15.63 -2.82
N ASP A 25 -26.60 -15.18 -3.30
CA ASP A 25 -26.84 -13.77 -3.64
C ASP A 25 -26.80 -12.84 -2.41
N ARG A 26 -27.00 -13.39 -1.20
CA ARG A 26 -26.89 -12.65 0.07
C ARG A 26 -25.47 -12.63 0.64
N MET A 27 -24.60 -13.50 0.15
CA MET A 27 -23.20 -13.53 0.59
C MET A 27 -22.42 -12.46 -0.17
N TRP A 28 -21.81 -11.55 0.58
CA TRP A 28 -20.93 -10.57 -0.02
C TRP A 28 -19.56 -11.19 -0.29
N GLY A 29 -18.99 -10.85 -1.43
CA GLY A 29 -17.58 -11.07 -1.73
C GLY A 29 -16.76 -9.80 -1.54
N PRO A 30 -15.44 -9.85 -1.82
CA PRO A 30 -14.62 -8.65 -1.86
C PRO A 30 -15.14 -7.65 -2.90
N ILE A 31 -15.23 -6.38 -2.51
CA ILE A 31 -15.73 -5.29 -3.37
C ILE A 31 -14.82 -4.06 -3.29
N PRO A 32 -14.67 -3.30 -4.38
CA PRO A 32 -13.89 -2.06 -4.35
C PRO A 32 -14.63 -0.97 -3.57
N GLY A 33 -13.88 -0.12 -2.88
CA GLY A 33 -14.35 1.04 -2.13
C GLY A 33 -13.39 2.23 -2.22
N VAL A 34 -13.84 3.37 -1.75
CA VAL A 34 -13.03 4.59 -1.64
C VAL A 34 -13.22 5.23 -0.25
N THR A 35 -12.15 5.69 0.37
CA THR A 35 -12.21 6.33 1.69
C THR A 35 -12.92 7.68 1.63
N VAL A 36 -13.83 7.94 2.56
CA VAL A 36 -14.58 9.19 2.71
C VAL A 36 -14.03 10.02 3.87
N SER A 37 -13.40 9.37 4.86
CA SER A 37 -12.65 10.01 5.93
C SER A 37 -11.16 9.65 5.88
N ALA A 38 -10.32 10.44 6.55
CA ALA A 38 -8.92 10.12 6.71
C ALA A 38 -8.76 9.05 7.78
N TRP A 39 -7.80 8.13 7.61
CA TRP A 39 -7.56 7.07 8.58
C TRP A 39 -7.12 7.64 9.93
N ASN A 40 -7.80 7.21 10.99
CA ASN A 40 -7.56 7.68 12.37
C ASN A 40 -6.55 6.83 13.15
N GLY A 41 -5.89 5.86 12.49
CA GLY A 41 -4.98 4.90 13.11
C GLY A 41 -5.62 3.53 13.40
N ARG A 42 -6.94 3.39 13.26
CA ARG A 42 -7.66 2.11 13.41
C ARG A 42 -8.70 1.91 12.31
N THR A 43 -9.59 2.87 12.15
CA THR A 43 -10.76 2.79 11.27
C THR A 43 -10.77 3.90 10.23
N VAL A 44 -11.59 3.71 9.19
CA VAL A 44 -11.88 4.69 8.15
C VAL A 44 -13.31 4.50 7.65
N ASP A 45 -13.96 5.58 7.23
CA ASP A 45 -15.27 5.48 6.57
C ASP A 45 -15.05 5.22 5.09
N VAL A 46 -15.75 4.23 4.53
CA VAL A 46 -15.56 3.80 3.15
C VAL A 46 -16.88 3.84 2.41
N GLN A 47 -16.88 4.46 1.23
CA GLN A 47 -17.96 4.38 0.27
C GLN A 47 -17.69 3.21 -0.67
N PRO A 48 -18.49 2.13 -0.64
CA PRO A 48 -18.34 1.06 -1.61
C PRO A 48 -18.69 1.55 -3.03
N LEU A 49 -17.95 1.05 -4.02
CA LEU A 49 -18.14 1.43 -5.44
C LEU A 49 -19.06 0.46 -6.20
N TYR A 50 -19.26 -0.76 -5.67
CA TYR A 50 -20.23 -1.71 -6.22
C TYR A 50 -21.66 -1.14 -6.13
N ARG A 51 -22.46 -1.36 -7.18
CA ARG A 51 -23.83 -0.88 -7.29
C ARG A 51 -24.80 -2.04 -7.44
N PRO A 52 -25.44 -2.52 -6.35
CA PRO A 52 -26.45 -3.55 -6.47
C PRO A 52 -27.65 -3.05 -7.30
N MET A 53 -28.25 -3.95 -8.07
CA MET A 53 -29.44 -3.67 -8.87
C MET A 53 -30.69 -3.83 -7.99
N HIS A 54 -31.32 -2.72 -7.61
CA HIS A 54 -32.59 -2.72 -6.89
C HIS A 54 -33.69 -2.26 -7.85
N ASN A 55 -34.74 -3.06 -8.03
CA ASN A 55 -35.85 -2.78 -8.96
C ASN A 55 -35.38 -2.42 -10.39
N GLY A 56 -34.32 -3.07 -10.87
CA GLY A 56 -33.75 -2.82 -12.19
C GLY A 56 -32.91 -1.55 -12.32
N GLN A 57 -32.62 -0.85 -11.21
CA GLN A 57 -31.77 0.33 -11.20
C GLN A 57 -30.51 0.11 -10.34
N PRO A 58 -29.33 0.49 -10.83
CA PRO A 58 -28.09 0.42 -10.04
C PRO A 58 -28.17 1.45 -8.92
N THR A 59 -28.12 0.98 -7.68
CA THR A 59 -28.24 1.82 -6.49
C THR A 59 -26.88 2.01 -5.84
N VAL A 60 -26.59 3.23 -5.37
CA VAL A 60 -25.36 3.53 -4.63
C VAL A 60 -25.49 2.93 -3.23
N MET A 61 -24.46 2.22 -2.78
CA MET A 61 -24.44 1.67 -1.43
C MET A 61 -24.23 2.77 -0.39
N PRO A 62 -24.72 2.60 0.84
CA PRO A 62 -24.42 3.56 1.91
C PRO A 62 -22.92 3.54 2.24
N VAL A 63 -22.45 4.64 2.83
CA VAL A 63 -21.13 4.70 3.46
C VAL A 63 -21.10 3.71 4.62
N LEU A 64 -20.02 2.93 4.68
CA LEU A 64 -19.71 2.06 5.80
C LEU A 64 -18.88 2.86 6.79
N PHE A 65 -19.35 2.97 8.02
CA PHE A 65 -18.69 3.71 9.08
C PHE A 65 -17.74 2.83 9.86
N ASP A 66 -16.66 3.43 10.37
CA ASP A 66 -15.71 2.78 11.27
C ASP A 66 -15.15 1.44 10.75
N VAL A 67 -14.90 1.34 9.45
CA VAL A 67 -14.34 0.13 8.85
C VAL A 67 -12.89 -0.04 9.29
N PRO A 68 -12.49 -1.17 9.89
CA PRO A 68 -11.10 -1.44 10.23
C PRO A 68 -10.21 -1.47 8.98
N LEU A 69 -9.06 -0.82 9.05
CA LEU A 69 -8.11 -0.75 7.94
C LEU A 69 -6.83 -1.52 8.26
N ASP A 70 -6.49 -2.49 7.41
CA ASP A 70 -5.34 -3.35 7.58
C ASP A 70 -4.05 -2.66 7.13
N GLN A 71 -3.06 -2.65 8.02
CA GLN A 71 -1.70 -2.18 7.78
C GLN A 71 -0.72 -3.34 8.05
N PRO A 72 0.36 -3.49 7.28
CA PRO A 72 1.34 -4.56 7.48
C PRO A 72 2.16 -4.31 8.76
N MET A 73 1.62 -4.78 9.90
CA MET A 73 2.20 -4.63 11.22
C MET A 73 2.32 -5.96 11.95
N THR A 74 3.33 -6.07 12.79
CA THR A 74 3.57 -7.18 13.72
C THR A 74 3.76 -6.62 15.12
N ALA A 75 3.90 -7.49 16.13
CA ALA A 75 4.15 -7.09 17.51
C ALA A 75 5.42 -6.23 17.69
N ASN A 76 6.42 -6.38 16.82
CA ASN A 76 7.75 -5.78 16.99
C ASN A 76 8.13 -4.76 15.90
N GLY A 77 7.23 -4.49 14.95
CA GLY A 77 7.51 -3.59 13.84
C GLY A 77 6.46 -3.68 12.74
N GLY A 78 6.39 -2.67 11.90
CA GLY A 78 5.44 -2.59 10.79
C GLY A 78 5.70 -1.40 9.90
N MET A 79 4.98 -1.36 8.77
CA MET A 79 4.92 -0.18 7.90
C MET A 79 3.52 0.41 8.03
N THR A 80 3.45 1.71 8.28
CA THR A 80 2.19 2.45 8.32
C THR A 80 2.14 3.41 7.14
N PHE A 81 1.06 3.33 6.38
CA PHE A 81 0.81 4.22 5.26
C PHE A 81 -0.19 5.31 5.69
N PRO A 82 0.10 6.60 5.43
CA PRO A 82 -0.90 7.65 5.60
C PRO A 82 -2.01 7.45 4.56
N ILE A 83 -3.26 7.34 5.01
CA ILE A 83 -4.41 7.10 4.13
C ILE A 83 -5.28 8.36 4.09
N PRO A 84 -5.13 9.21 3.05
CA PRO A 84 -6.00 10.36 2.87
C PRO A 84 -7.40 9.96 2.41
N VAL A 85 -8.32 10.93 2.44
CA VAL A 85 -9.64 10.82 1.80
C VAL A 85 -9.46 10.59 0.30
N GLY A 86 -10.30 9.73 -0.29
CA GLY A 86 -10.23 9.40 -1.71
C GLY A 86 -9.30 8.23 -2.05
N THR A 87 -8.69 7.59 -1.05
CA THR A 87 -7.82 6.43 -1.27
C THR A 87 -8.66 5.22 -1.70
N PRO A 88 -8.33 4.56 -2.82
CA PRO A 88 -8.98 3.31 -3.20
C PRO A 88 -8.59 2.18 -2.26
N VAL A 89 -9.58 1.38 -1.85
CA VAL A 89 -9.39 0.23 -0.95
C VAL A 89 -10.19 -0.97 -1.44
N MET A 90 -9.74 -2.17 -1.11
CA MET A 90 -10.51 -3.40 -1.28
C MET A 90 -11.21 -3.73 0.04
N LEU A 91 -12.54 -3.82 0.03
CA LEU A 91 -13.33 -4.25 1.18
C LEU A 91 -13.50 -5.77 1.11
N ALA A 92 -13.00 -6.47 2.11
CA ALA A 92 -13.11 -7.92 2.23
C ALA A 92 -14.08 -8.29 3.38
N PRO A 93 -15.13 -9.09 3.12
CA PRO A 93 -16.05 -9.51 4.16
C PRO A 93 -15.43 -10.60 5.03
N MET A 94 -15.71 -10.53 6.32
CA MET A 94 -15.34 -11.58 7.27
C MET A 94 -16.36 -12.74 7.24
N MET A 95 -15.89 -13.95 7.55
CA MET A 95 -16.74 -15.15 7.54
C MET A 95 -17.89 -15.05 8.56
N ARG A 96 -17.65 -14.40 9.69
CA ARG A 96 -18.59 -14.17 10.80
C ARG A 96 -18.41 -12.75 11.36
N ALA A 97 -19.32 -12.34 12.24
CA ALA A 97 -19.15 -11.13 13.03
C ALA A 97 -17.82 -11.16 13.80
N MET A 98 -17.05 -10.08 13.67
CA MET A 98 -15.73 -9.91 14.28
C MET A 98 -15.72 -8.83 15.36
N ASP A 99 -16.89 -8.27 15.68
CA ASP A 99 -17.07 -7.16 16.62
C ASP A 99 -16.40 -7.47 17.98
N ASP A 100 -16.58 -8.69 18.51
CA ASP A 100 -15.94 -9.14 19.76
C ASP A 100 -14.40 -9.08 19.69
N TRP A 101 -13.80 -9.54 18.59
CA TRP A 101 -12.35 -9.47 18.41
C TRP A 101 -11.84 -8.04 18.31
N GLU A 102 -12.58 -7.18 17.60
CA GLU A 102 -12.19 -5.78 17.36
C GLU A 102 -12.27 -4.94 18.63
N GLU A 103 -13.14 -5.32 19.57
CA GLU A 103 -13.25 -4.78 20.92
C GLU A 103 -12.27 -5.42 21.93
N GLY A 104 -11.49 -6.42 21.51
CA GLY A 104 -10.43 -7.07 22.31
C GLY A 104 -10.85 -8.38 23.01
N GLY A 105 -11.97 -8.96 22.62
CA GLY A 105 -12.45 -10.27 23.05
C GLY A 105 -11.76 -11.46 22.37
N GLU A 106 -12.35 -12.65 22.50
CA GLU A 106 -11.79 -13.92 22.03
C GLU A 106 -12.24 -14.32 20.61
N ALA A 107 -12.76 -13.35 19.85
CA ALA A 107 -13.33 -13.56 18.52
C ALA A 107 -14.54 -14.51 18.51
N THR A 108 -15.34 -14.50 19.58
CA THR A 108 -16.58 -15.27 19.61
C THR A 108 -17.60 -14.61 18.68
N ALA A 109 -18.23 -15.39 17.81
CA ALA A 109 -19.26 -14.88 16.92
C ALA A 109 -20.44 -14.36 17.75
N THR A 110 -20.59 -13.03 17.80
CA THR A 110 -21.64 -12.34 18.55
C THR A 110 -23.02 -12.51 17.92
N ASP A 111 -23.07 -12.80 16.62
CA ASP A 111 -24.29 -13.06 15.88
C ASP A 111 -24.12 -14.05 14.70
N ALA A 112 -25.25 -14.32 14.03
CA ALA A 112 -25.34 -15.28 12.93
C ALA A 112 -25.02 -14.70 11.55
N ARG A 113 -24.61 -13.43 11.43
CA ARG A 113 -24.26 -12.82 10.14
C ARG A 113 -23.03 -13.52 9.57
N ALA A 114 -23.08 -13.79 8.27
CA ALA A 114 -22.02 -14.45 7.54
C ALA A 114 -21.75 -13.67 6.26
N PHE A 115 -20.49 -13.33 5.99
CA PHE A 115 -20.09 -12.60 4.79
C PHE A 115 -20.96 -11.35 4.57
N HIS A 116 -21.19 -10.58 5.63
CA HIS A 116 -22.12 -9.46 5.63
C HIS A 116 -21.37 -8.14 5.41
N ILE A 117 -22.03 -7.19 4.73
CA ILE A 117 -21.46 -5.87 4.39
C ILE A 117 -21.01 -5.04 5.60
N SER A 118 -21.60 -5.29 6.78
CA SER A 118 -21.22 -4.60 8.02
C SER A 118 -19.94 -5.13 8.67
N SER A 119 -19.48 -6.31 8.28
CA SER A 119 -18.30 -6.97 8.87
C SER A 119 -17.19 -7.03 7.82
N MET A 120 -16.95 -5.89 7.18
CA MET A 120 -15.94 -5.70 6.16
C MET A 120 -14.65 -5.19 6.80
N ARG A 121 -13.50 -5.58 6.25
CA ARG A 121 -12.21 -4.95 6.52
C ARG A 121 -11.67 -4.32 5.25
N ALA A 122 -11.07 -3.15 5.38
CA ALA A 122 -10.46 -2.44 4.27
C ALA A 122 -8.97 -2.81 4.16
N SER A 123 -8.56 -3.26 2.98
CA SER A 123 -7.16 -3.42 2.62
C SER A 123 -6.76 -2.37 1.59
N ILE A 124 -5.58 -1.80 1.76
CA ILE A 124 -4.96 -0.88 0.78
C ILE A 124 -4.45 -1.62 -0.46
N SER A 125 -4.28 -2.94 -0.37
CA SER A 125 -3.83 -3.77 -1.49
C SER A 125 -5.00 -4.17 -2.38
N GLY A 126 -4.91 -3.87 -3.67
CA GLY A 126 -5.89 -4.30 -4.68
C GLY A 126 -7.12 -3.42 -4.83
N GLY A 127 -7.18 -2.26 -4.15
CA GLY A 127 -8.26 -1.28 -4.36
C GLY A 127 -8.16 -0.51 -5.68
N GLU A 128 -6.97 -0.49 -6.30
CA GLU A 128 -6.70 0.28 -7.51
C GLU A 128 -7.40 -0.31 -8.75
N SER A 129 -7.98 0.57 -9.57
CA SER A 129 -8.54 0.17 -10.85
C SER A 129 -7.44 -0.01 -11.89
N LEU A 130 -7.58 -0.98 -12.77
CA LEU A 130 -6.72 -1.14 -13.95
C LEU A 130 -6.72 0.08 -14.89
N ALA A 131 -7.70 0.98 -14.76
CA ALA A 131 -7.75 2.22 -15.53
C ALA A 131 -6.83 3.32 -14.96
N HIS A 132 -6.33 3.16 -13.74
CA HIS A 132 -5.40 4.08 -13.11
C HIS A 132 -3.98 3.53 -13.23
N ASP A 133 -3.18 4.14 -14.11
CA ASP A 133 -1.78 3.79 -14.26
C ASP A 133 -0.98 4.12 -12.99
N ILE A 134 -0.05 3.23 -12.64
CA ILE A 134 0.92 3.49 -11.57
C ILE A 134 2.06 4.32 -12.19
N PRO A 135 2.19 5.61 -11.84
CA PRO A 135 3.22 6.46 -12.44
C PRO A 135 4.60 5.93 -12.09
N SER A 136 5.55 6.05 -13.02
CA SER A 136 6.96 5.72 -12.80
C SER A 136 7.19 4.31 -12.23
N ILE A 137 6.39 3.33 -12.65
CA ILE A 137 6.58 1.93 -12.23
C ILE A 137 7.96 1.43 -12.68
N ASP A 138 8.74 1.01 -11.70
CA ASP A 138 10.07 0.44 -11.89
C ASP A 138 9.90 -1.08 -11.91
N LEU A 139 10.05 -1.66 -13.10
CA LEU A 139 9.86 -3.10 -13.30
C LEU A 139 11.14 -3.90 -13.05
N GLU A 140 12.28 -3.22 -12.91
CA GLU A 140 13.59 -3.84 -12.78
C GLU A 140 14.11 -3.77 -11.35
N ASN A 141 13.74 -2.72 -10.60
CA ASN A 141 14.23 -2.47 -9.25
C ASN A 141 13.10 -2.49 -8.22
N PHE A 142 13.45 -2.88 -6.99
CA PHE A 142 12.57 -2.73 -5.85
C PHE A 142 12.47 -1.25 -5.46
N HIS A 143 11.26 -0.75 -5.20
CA HIS A 143 11.02 0.65 -4.88
C HIS A 143 10.01 0.82 -3.72
N VAL A 144 10.47 1.40 -2.61
CA VAL A 144 9.62 1.93 -1.54
C VAL A 144 9.41 3.42 -1.80
N ARG A 145 8.16 3.81 -2.09
CA ARG A 145 7.81 5.18 -2.48
C ARG A 145 7.34 6.01 -1.30
N PHE A 146 7.74 7.28 -1.26
CA PHE A 146 7.25 8.25 -0.29
C PHE A 146 6.22 9.23 -0.88
N ASN A 147 6.04 9.21 -2.19
CA ASN A 147 4.99 9.96 -2.89
C ASN A 147 4.38 9.13 -4.03
N ALA A 148 3.20 9.55 -4.50
CA ALA A 148 2.48 8.87 -5.58
C ALA A 148 3.32 8.78 -6.86
N ASP A 149 4.03 9.85 -7.21
CA ASP A 149 4.82 9.96 -8.45
C ASP A 149 6.09 9.08 -8.46
N GLY A 150 6.51 8.57 -7.30
CA GLY A 150 7.72 7.78 -7.15
C GLY A 150 9.01 8.57 -7.34
N SER A 151 8.99 9.90 -7.14
CA SER A 151 10.21 10.72 -7.16
C SER A 151 11.01 10.63 -5.87
N PHE A 152 10.36 10.28 -4.76
CA PHE A 152 10.99 10.14 -3.45
C PHE A 152 10.83 8.71 -2.95
N GLY A 153 11.90 8.19 -2.34
CA GLY A 153 11.86 6.81 -1.85
C GLY A 153 13.21 6.14 -1.75
N LEU A 154 13.15 4.83 -1.52
CA LEU A 154 14.28 3.92 -1.47
C LEU A 154 14.18 2.97 -2.65
N LYS A 155 15.24 2.90 -3.47
CA LYS A 155 15.35 1.92 -4.54
C LYS A 155 16.52 0.98 -4.33
N GLY A 156 16.34 -0.27 -4.72
CA GLY A 156 17.38 -1.29 -4.72
C GLY A 156 17.32 -2.12 -5.99
N SER A 157 18.47 -2.28 -6.65
CA SER A 157 18.60 -3.21 -7.78
C SER A 157 18.93 -4.63 -7.31
N PRO A 158 18.62 -5.66 -8.14
CA PRO A 158 19.11 -7.01 -7.93
C PRO A 158 20.64 -7.13 -7.82
N ASP A 159 21.37 -6.21 -8.45
CA ASP A 159 22.84 -6.17 -8.45
C ASP A 159 23.44 -5.56 -7.16
N GLY A 160 22.60 -5.19 -6.19
CA GLY A 160 23.03 -4.66 -4.89
C GLY A 160 23.33 -3.16 -4.88
N LYS A 161 22.96 -2.43 -5.94
CA LYS A 161 23.01 -0.96 -5.96
C LYS A 161 21.78 -0.36 -5.30
N LEU A 162 21.95 0.80 -4.68
CA LEU A 162 20.97 1.48 -3.84
C LEU A 162 20.82 2.94 -4.25
N GLN A 163 19.61 3.45 -4.11
CA GLN A 163 19.29 4.87 -4.27
C GLN A 163 18.39 5.32 -3.13
N ILE A 164 18.69 6.48 -2.55
CA ILE A 164 17.86 7.12 -1.53
C ILE A 164 17.50 8.51 -2.04
N MET A 165 16.35 8.62 -2.70
CA MET A 165 15.92 9.85 -3.35
C MET A 165 15.15 10.73 -2.37
N GLY A 166 15.72 11.89 -2.06
CA GLY A 166 15.06 12.99 -1.36
C GLY A 166 14.74 14.16 -2.29
N ALA A 167 14.21 15.25 -1.71
CA ALA A 167 13.92 16.48 -2.46
C ALA A 167 15.16 17.11 -3.10
N GLU A 168 16.33 16.94 -2.47
CA GLU A 168 17.61 17.51 -2.90
C GLU A 168 18.47 16.50 -3.70
N GLY A 169 17.89 15.38 -4.14
CA GLY A 169 18.58 14.36 -4.94
C GLY A 169 18.86 13.06 -4.18
N ASP A 170 19.72 12.23 -4.77
CA ASP A 170 20.11 10.93 -4.22
C ASP A 170 21.22 11.07 -3.17
N ILE A 171 20.94 10.63 -1.94
CA ILE A 171 21.89 10.71 -0.82
C ILE A 171 23.14 9.87 -1.10
N VAL A 172 23.02 8.70 -1.75
CA VAL A 172 24.18 7.83 -2.01
C VAL A 172 25.13 8.52 -2.98
N SER A 173 24.59 9.15 -4.03
CA SER A 173 25.34 10.00 -4.96
C SER A 173 25.98 11.20 -4.27
N LEU A 174 25.24 11.94 -3.42
CA LEU A 174 25.77 13.09 -2.69
C LEU A 174 26.93 12.71 -1.75
N ILE A 175 26.85 11.54 -1.10
CA ILE A 175 27.94 11.02 -0.28
C ILE A 175 29.14 10.64 -1.16
N ALA A 176 28.93 9.99 -2.30
CA ALA A 176 30.01 9.68 -3.24
C ALA A 176 30.71 10.96 -3.71
N ASP A 177 29.96 11.97 -4.12
CA ASP A 177 30.48 13.27 -4.57
C ASP A 177 31.26 13.97 -3.44
N PHE A 178 30.73 13.99 -2.22
CA PHE A 178 31.43 14.54 -1.06
C PHE A 178 32.76 13.83 -0.80
N MET A 179 32.78 12.49 -0.86
CA MET A 179 34.01 11.73 -0.63
C MET A 179 35.05 11.92 -1.73
N GLU A 180 34.61 12.06 -2.98
CA GLU A 180 35.48 12.38 -4.11
C GLU A 180 36.07 13.79 -3.98
N LEU A 181 35.27 14.78 -3.55
CA LEU A 181 35.74 16.14 -3.26
C LEU A 181 36.76 16.15 -2.14
N VAL A 182 36.51 15.46 -1.03
CA VAL A 182 37.47 15.36 0.08
C VAL A 182 38.74 14.64 -0.37
N ALA A 183 38.64 13.57 -1.17
CA ALA A 183 39.83 12.87 -1.67
C ALA A 183 40.62 13.71 -2.69
N GLY A 184 39.96 14.62 -3.40
CA GLY A 184 40.54 15.57 -4.33
C GLY A 184 41.03 16.87 -3.69
N ASP A 185 40.73 17.11 -2.42
CA ASP A 185 41.00 18.39 -1.76
C ASP A 185 42.50 18.64 -1.61
N GLU A 186 42.91 19.82 -2.06
CA GLU A 186 44.29 20.30 -2.06
C GLU A 186 44.34 21.71 -1.48
N LEU A 187 45.48 22.07 -0.88
CA LEU A 187 45.64 23.35 -0.21
C LEU A 187 45.45 24.52 -1.21
N GLN A 188 44.35 25.28 -1.07
CA GLN A 188 44.15 26.52 -1.81
C GLN A 188 44.72 27.71 -1.04
N ILE A 189 45.73 28.39 -1.61
CA ILE A 189 46.34 29.60 -1.00
C ILE A 189 45.78 30.86 -1.68
N ASN A 190 44.93 31.59 -0.97
CA ASN A 190 44.31 32.82 -1.48
C ASN A 190 45.22 34.07 -1.37
N TYR A 191 46.22 34.06 -0.48
CA TYR A 191 47.24 35.11 -0.35
C TYR A 191 48.48 34.55 0.37
N GLY A 192 49.70 34.87 -0.10
CA GLY A 192 50.97 34.38 0.49
C GLY A 192 51.74 33.36 -0.36
N SER A 193 52.92 32.93 0.10
CA SER A 193 53.80 31.98 -0.61
C SER A 193 53.49 30.52 -0.22
N SER A 194 53.36 29.64 -1.20
CA SER A 194 53.11 28.19 -1.03
C SER A 194 54.36 27.36 -0.73
N ALA A 195 55.55 27.97 -0.81
CA ALA A 195 56.82 27.27 -0.69
C ALA A 195 56.95 26.55 0.66
N GLY A 196 56.93 25.21 0.63
CA GLY A 196 57.13 24.36 1.81
C GLY A 196 55.86 23.92 2.55
N SER A 197 54.68 24.35 2.11
CA SER A 197 53.41 23.86 2.67
C SER A 197 53.08 22.46 2.12
N GLY A 198 53.80 21.44 2.58
CA GLY A 198 53.59 20.03 2.21
C GLY A 198 52.27 19.44 2.75
N HIS A 199 51.16 20.16 2.59
CA HIS A 199 49.87 19.77 3.11
C HIS A 199 49.22 18.74 2.18
N ALA A 200 49.10 17.50 2.68
CA ALA A 200 48.38 16.43 2.02
C ALA A 200 47.49 15.75 3.05
N LEU A 201 46.31 15.30 2.63
CA LEU A 201 45.44 14.49 3.46
C LEU A 201 46.15 13.18 3.82
N LYS A 202 46.32 12.92 5.11
CA LYS A 202 46.99 11.72 5.65
C LYS A 202 46.42 10.41 5.07
N ASN A 203 45.12 10.38 4.76
CA ASN A 203 44.38 9.19 4.33
C ASN A 203 43.84 9.29 2.90
N ARG A 204 44.41 10.13 2.02
CA ARG A 204 43.89 10.40 0.66
C ARG A 204 43.61 9.11 -0.15
N SER A 205 44.53 8.16 -0.15
CA SER A 205 44.39 6.89 -0.87
C SER A 205 43.24 6.04 -0.34
N ALA A 206 43.09 5.95 0.99
CA ALA A 206 42.00 5.22 1.62
C ALA A 206 40.65 5.86 1.32
N LEU A 207 40.55 7.20 1.35
CA LEU A 207 39.33 7.94 1.00
C LEU A 207 38.93 7.72 -0.46
N THR A 208 39.89 7.71 -1.38
CA THR A 208 39.64 7.46 -2.81
C THR A 208 39.06 6.06 -3.04
N ILE A 209 39.60 5.04 -2.36
CA ILE A 209 39.09 3.66 -2.45
C ILE A 209 37.67 3.56 -1.90
N ILE A 210 37.37 4.23 -0.78
CA ILE A 210 36.03 4.21 -0.20
C ILE A 210 35.05 4.96 -1.10
N ALA A 211 35.43 6.12 -1.66
CA ALA A 211 34.63 6.87 -2.62
C ALA A 211 34.26 6.00 -3.84
N ALA A 212 35.21 5.28 -4.42
CA ALA A 212 34.95 4.37 -5.54
C ALA A 212 33.99 3.23 -5.16
N LYS A 213 34.05 2.70 -3.92
CA LYS A 213 33.10 1.68 -3.44
C LYS A 213 31.69 2.23 -3.32
N ILE A 214 31.53 3.42 -2.72
CA ILE A 214 30.20 4.04 -2.58
C ILE A 214 29.64 4.40 -3.95
N ARG A 215 30.47 4.95 -4.86
CA ARG A 215 30.05 5.21 -6.24
C ARG A 215 29.60 3.93 -6.96
N GLY A 216 30.29 2.81 -6.75
CA GLY A 216 29.87 1.51 -7.28
C GLY A 216 28.56 0.97 -6.70
N MET A 217 28.10 1.49 -5.56
CA MET A 217 26.82 1.15 -4.92
C MET A 217 25.68 2.08 -5.33
N VAL A 218 25.94 3.18 -6.04
CA VAL A 218 24.90 4.08 -6.56
C VAL A 218 24.12 3.36 -7.67
N LEU A 219 22.79 3.41 -7.58
CA LEU A 219 21.86 2.88 -8.60
C LEU A 219 22.00 3.62 -9.94
#